data_AF-A0A9E4MEG4-F1
#
_entry.id   AF-A0A9E4MEG4-F1
#
_cell.length_a   1.000
_cell.length_b   1.000
_cell.length_c   1.000
_cell.angle_alpha   90.00
_cell.angle_beta   90.00
_cell.angle_gamma   90.00
#
_symmetry.space_group_name_H-M   'P 1'
#
loop_
_entity.id
_entity.type
_entity.pdbx_description
1 polymer ?
#
loop_
_entity_poly.entity_id
_entity_poly.type
_entity_poly.pdbx_seq_one_letter_code
_entity_poly.pdbx_strand_id
1 'polypeptide(L)' 'MAAMKNCADVDAIMTAYVDGEVTAAEAQAVRAHLDGCPACRDRASAEQVVRERLR' A
#
# COMPACT_ATOMS: atom_id res chain seq x y z
N MET A 1 6.76 -15.36 -10.19
CA MET A 1 7.11 -13.93 -10.06
C MET A 1 5.89 -13.09 -10.43
N ALA A 2 4.99 -12.87 -9.48
CA ALA A 2 3.84 -11.98 -9.70
C ALA A 2 4.36 -10.55 -9.66
N ALA A 3 4.44 -9.91 -10.84
CA ALA A 3 4.71 -8.50 -10.90
C ALA A 3 3.47 -7.78 -10.34
N MET A 4 3.55 -7.28 -9.11
CA MET A 4 2.59 -6.32 -8.55
C MET A 4 2.51 -5.13 -9.50
N LYS A 5 1.53 -5.15 -10.41
CA LYS A 5 1.32 -4.10 -11.42
C LYS A 5 -0.07 -3.49 -11.34
N ASN A 6 -0.97 -4.10 -10.57
CA ASN A 6 -2.37 -3.74 -10.56
C ASN A 6 -2.81 -3.26 -9.17
N CYS A 7 -3.78 -2.34 -9.16
CA CYS A 7 -4.34 -1.78 -7.94
C CYS A 7 -4.92 -2.84 -6.99
N ALA A 8 -5.37 -3.98 -7.52
CA ALA A 8 -5.92 -5.09 -6.73
C ALA A 8 -4.87 -5.79 -5.87
N ASP A 9 -3.65 -5.99 -6.39
CA ASP A 9 -2.56 -6.60 -5.61
C ASP A 9 -2.12 -5.66 -4.49
N VAL A 10 -2.02 -4.36 -4.80
CA VAL A 10 -1.70 -3.32 -3.82
C VAL A 10 -2.80 -3.21 -2.76
N ASP A 11 -4.06 -3.41 -3.12
CA ASP A 11 -5.18 -3.44 -2.17
C ASP A 11 -5.05 -4.58 -1.17
N ALA A 12 -4.78 -5.78 -1.67
CA ALA A 12 -4.71 -6.98 -0.85
C ALA A 12 -3.66 -6.88 0.26
N ILE A 13 -2.59 -6.12 0.03
CA ILE A 13 -1.51 -5.92 1.00
C ILE A 13 -1.44 -4.50 1.57
N MET A 14 -2.44 -3.64 1.30
CA MET A 14 -2.40 -2.22 1.69
C MET A 14 -2.32 -2.06 3.21
N THR A 15 -3.17 -2.78 3.93
CA THR A 15 -3.21 -2.73 5.40
C THR A 15 -1.88 -3.23 5.98
N ALA A 16 -1.34 -4.36 5.51
CA ALA A 16 -0.04 -4.86 5.92
C ALA A 16 1.11 -3.88 5.59
N TYR A 17 1.04 -3.18 4.44
CA TYR A 17 2.01 -2.15 4.07
C TYR A 17 1.99 -0.96 5.04
N VAL A 18 0.79 -0.48 5.39
CA VAL A 18 0.61 0.61 6.37
C VAL A 18 1.11 0.19 7.76
N ASP A 19 1.02 -1.10 8.08
CA ASP A 19 1.45 -1.67 9.35
C ASP A 19 2.94 -1.95 9.43
N GLY A 20 3.62 -1.92 8.29
CA GLY A 20 5.02 -2.33 8.19
C GLY A 20 5.21 -3.85 8.28
N GLU A 21 4.15 -4.64 8.07
CA GLU A 21 4.16 -6.11 8.10
C GLU A 21 4.45 -6.74 6.72
N VAL A 22 4.90 -5.95 5.76
CA VAL A 22 5.32 -6.40 4.43
C VAL A 22 6.83 -6.54 4.32
N THR A 23 7.29 -7.35 3.37
CA THR A 23 8.71 -7.43 3.04
C THR A 23 9.20 -6.14 2.36
N ALA A 24 10.52 -5.91 2.39
CA ALA A 24 11.12 -4.75 1.72
C ALA A 24 10.84 -4.74 0.20
N ALA A 25 10.74 -5.91 -0.43
CA ALA A 25 10.42 -6.03 -1.85
C ALA A 25 8.97 -5.60 -2.15
N GLU A 26 8.02 -6.03 -1.31
CA GLU A 26 6.60 -5.63 -1.43
C GLU A 26 6.42 -4.14 -1.16
N ALA A 27 7.07 -3.61 -0.11
CA ALA A 27 7.04 -2.18 0.17
C ALA A 27 7.55 -1.34 -1.00
N GLN A 28 8.63 -1.78 -1.66
CA GLN A 28 9.18 -1.10 -2.82
C GLN A 28 8.25 -1.17 -4.03
N ALA A 29 7.60 -2.31 -4.26
CA ALA A 29 6.61 -2.47 -5.32
C ALA A 29 5.36 -1.59 -5.11
N VAL A 30 4.82 -1.58 -3.88
CA VAL A 30 3.71 -0.71 -3.50
C VAL A 30 4.10 0.75 -3.69
N ARG A 31 5.26 1.18 -3.19
CA ARG A 31 5.71 2.57 -3.31
C ARG A 31 5.86 3.00 -4.77
N ALA A 32 6.44 2.15 -5.62
CA ALA A 32 6.52 2.41 -7.06
C ALA A 32 5.13 2.55 -7.71
N HIS A 33 4.15 1.76 -7.26
CA HIS A 33 2.77 1.89 -7.74
C HIS A 33 2.08 3.17 -7.25
N LEU A 34 2.26 3.54 -5.97
CA LEU A 34 1.70 4.78 -5.40
C LEU A 34 2.22 6.03 -6.12
N ASP A 35 3.46 5.98 -6.64
CA ASP A 35 4.04 7.04 -7.49
C ASP A 35 3.38 7.17 -8.86
N GLY A 36 2.86 6.08 -9.42
CA GLY A 36 2.11 6.11 -10.69
C GLY A 36 0.59 6.19 -10.56
N CYS A 37 0.03 5.89 -9.39
CA CYS A 37 -1.41 5.72 -9.19
C CYS A 37 -1.94 6.59 -8.03
N PRO A 38 -2.56 7.75 -8.32
CA PRO A 38 -3.10 8.63 -7.28
C PRO A 38 -4.24 7.98 -6.49
N ALA A 39 -5.07 7.14 -7.12
CA ALA A 39 -6.16 6.44 -6.44
C ALA A 39 -5.65 5.53 -5.31
N CYS A 40 -4.55 4.78 -5.54
CA CYS A 40 -3.95 3.96 -4.50
C CYS A 40 -3.26 4.82 -3.43
N ARG A 41 -2.67 5.97 -3.80
CA ARG A 41 -2.08 6.92 -2.85
C ARG A 41 -3.11 7.47 -1.87
N ASP A 42 -4.27 7.91 -2.37
CA ASP A 42 -5.34 8.44 -1.54
C ASP A 42 -5.85 7.36 -0.58
N ARG A 43 -5.97 6.13 -1.06
CA ARG A 43 -6.42 5.00 -0.24
C ARG A 43 -5.40 4.64 0.85
N ALA A 44 -4.10 4.65 0.53
CA ALA A 44 -3.04 4.43 1.52
C ALA A 44 -3.09 5.51 2.62
N SER A 45 -3.30 6.78 2.22
CA SER A 45 -3.46 7.88 3.17
C SER A 45 -4.70 7.70 4.04
N ALA A 46 -5.82 7.23 3.48
CA ALA A 46 -7.04 6.97 4.24
C ALA A 46 -6.83 5.88 5.30
N GLU A 47 -6.18 4.76 4.94
CA GLU A 47 -5.81 3.69 5.87
C GLU A 47 -4.90 4.21 7.01
N GLN A 48 -3.91 5.05 6.68
CA GLN A 48 -3.02 5.66 7.68
C GLN A 48 -3.77 6.58 8.65
N VAL A 49 -4.69 7.41 8.15
CA VAL A 49 -5.50 8.31 8.99
C VAL A 49 -6.40 7.51 9.93
N VAL A 50 -7.00 6.42 9.45
CA VAL A 50 -7.82 5.53 10.29
C VAL A 50 -6.97 4.90 11.39
N ARG A 51 -5.77 4.42 11.06
CA ARG A 51 -4.83 3.84 12.04
C ARG A 51 -4.32 4.84 13.07
N GLU A 52 -4.00 6.05 12.65
CA GLU A 52 -3.58 7.12 13.56
C GLU A 52 -4.66 7.42 14.60
N ARG A 53 -5.94 7.41 14.19
CA ARG A 53 -7.09 7.65 15.08
C ARG A 53 -7.38 6.50 16.04
N LEU A 54 -6.88 5.30 15.76
CA LEU A 54 -7.05 4.11 16.60
C LEU A 54 -5.88 3.89 17.57
N ARG A 55 -4.82 4.70 17.50
CA ARG A 55 -3.75 4.75 18.50
C ARG A 55 -4.16 5.57 19.72
#